data_AF-A0A7Y9T2D4-F1
#
_entry.id   AF-A0A7Y9T2D4-F1
#
_cell.length_a   1.000
_cell.length_b   1.000
_cell.length_c   1.000
_cell.angle_alpha   90.00
_cell.angle_beta   90.00
_cell.angle_gamma   90.00
#
_symmetry.space_group_name_H-M   'P 1'
#
loop_
_entity.id
_entity.type
_entity.pdbx_description
1 polymer ?
#
loop_
_entity_poly.entity_id
_entity_poly.type
_entity_poly.pdbx_seq_one_letter_code
_entity_poly.pdbx_strand_id
1 'polypeptide(L)'
;MDPFLGEIRVVAFNFVPAGWAACNGASLPINQNQALFALLGTQYGGDGTTTFNLPNLPDAKTHAVAGKDTAAPVHNIIAVNGMFPSRP
;
A
#
# COMPACT_ATOMS: atom_id res chain seq x y z
N MET A 1 9.53 15.85 -1.01
CA MET A 1 10.09 14.73 -0.24
C MET A 1 9.49 13.47 -0.82
N ASP A 2 10.29 12.69 -1.54
CA ASP A 2 9.85 11.44 -2.14
C ASP A 2 9.57 10.41 -1.03
N PRO A 3 8.48 9.63 -1.13
CA PRO A 3 8.19 8.59 -0.14
C PRO A 3 9.24 7.49 -0.18
N PHE A 4 9.38 6.74 0.92
CA PHE A 4 10.13 5.49 0.86
C PHE A 4 9.31 4.44 0.10
N LEU A 5 9.99 3.63 -0.71
CA LEU A 5 9.36 2.53 -1.40
C LEU A 5 8.79 1.54 -0.37
N GLY A 6 7.54 1.11 -0.57
CA GLY A 6 6.83 0.25 0.37
C GLY A 6 6.25 0.96 1.60
N GLU A 7 6.39 2.30 1.71
CA GLU A 7 5.75 3.08 2.77
C GLU A 7 4.23 3.01 2.67
N ILE A 8 3.55 2.74 3.79
CA ILE A 8 2.09 2.70 3.87
C ILE A 8 1.59 4.01 4.50
N ARG A 9 0.63 4.66 3.83
CA ARG A 9 -0.04 5.86 4.32
C ARG A 9 -1.55 5.66 4.37
N VAL A 10 -2.16 6.30 5.37
CA VAL A 10 -3.60 6.43 5.49
C VAL A 10 -4.02 7.74 4.83
N VAL A 11 -5.00 7.68 3.94
CA VAL A 11 -5.52 8.84 3.20
C VAL A 11 -7.03 8.97 3.36
N ALA A 12 -7.53 10.19 3.46
CA ALA A 12 -8.96 10.47 3.62
C ALA A 12 -9.71 10.63 2.29
N PHE A 13 -9.01 10.56 1.16
CA PHE A 13 -9.59 10.67 -0.18
C PHE A 13 -9.75 9.30 -0.82
N ASN A 14 -10.78 9.14 -1.66
CA ASN A 14 -11.17 7.87 -2.28
C ASN A 14 -10.50 7.63 -3.66
N PHE A 15 -9.26 8.06 -3.83
CA PHE A 15 -8.51 7.81 -5.07
C PHE A 15 -7.05 7.49 -4.76
N VAL A 16 -6.40 6.74 -5.64
CA VAL A 16 -4.99 6.39 -5.49
C VAL A 16 -4.15 7.31 -6.39
N PRO A 17 -3.29 8.17 -5.83
CA PRO A 17 -2.43 9.04 -6.62
C PRO A 17 -1.34 8.25 -7.36
N ALA A 18 -0.77 8.85 -8.41
CA ALA A 18 0.33 8.23 -9.16
C ALA A 18 1.53 7.92 -8.25
N GLY A 19 2.17 6.76 -8.47
CA GLY A 19 3.25 6.27 -7.61
C GLY A 19 2.78 5.55 -6.34
N TRP A 20 1.47 5.39 -6.16
CA TRP A 20 0.87 4.64 -5.06
C TRP A 20 -0.04 3.53 -5.60
N ALA A 21 -0.29 2.52 -4.76
CA ALA A 21 -1.28 1.48 -4.99
C ALA A 21 -2.19 1.35 -3.76
N ALA A 22 -3.43 0.91 -3.94
CA ALA A 22 -4.30 0.58 -2.81
C ALA A 22 -3.80 -0.70 -2.10
N CYS A 23 -3.88 -0.73 -0.77
CA CYS A 23 -3.60 -1.92 0.02
C CYS A 23 -4.81 -2.87 0.02
N ASN A 24 -5.23 -3.35 -1.15
CA ASN A 24 -6.42 -4.19 -1.33
C ASN A 24 -6.10 -5.65 -1.71
N GLY A 25 -4.85 -6.09 -1.60
CA GLY A 25 -4.44 -7.42 -2.04
C GLY A 25 -4.21 -7.58 -3.54
N ALA A 26 -4.09 -6.48 -4.30
CA ALA A 26 -3.83 -6.55 -5.74
C ALA A 26 -2.55 -7.33 -6.07
N SER A 27 -2.59 -8.11 -7.15
CA SER A 27 -1.43 -8.80 -7.69
C SER A 27 -0.69 -7.90 -8.67
N LEU A 28 0.61 -7.72 -8.45
CA LEU A 28 1.49 -6.90 -9.28
C LEU A 28 2.57 -7.76 -9.93
N PRO A 29 2.97 -7.42 -11.18
CA PRO A 29 4.01 -8.16 -11.86
C PRO A 29 5.39 -7.75 -11.32
N ILE A 30 6.22 -8.75 -11.00
CA ILE A 30 7.55 -8.57 -10.39
C ILE A 30 8.48 -7.82 -11.34
N ASN A 31 8.41 -8.09 -12.65
CA ASN A 31 9.28 -7.47 -13.65
C ASN A 31 9.20 -5.93 -13.68
N GLN A 32 8.07 -5.34 -13.30
CA GLN A 32 7.87 -3.89 -13.24
C GLN A 32 8.07 -3.31 -11.83
N ASN A 33 8.11 -4.15 -10.79
CA ASN A 33 8.11 -3.74 -9.39
C ASN A 33 9.21 -4.45 -8.58
N GLN A 34 10.36 -4.75 -9.21
CA GLN A 34 11.42 -5.55 -8.60
C GLN A 34 11.89 -4.99 -7.26
N ALA A 35 12.02 -3.66 -7.15
CA ALA A 35 12.43 -3.01 -5.92
C ALA A 35 11.39 -3.17 -4.79
N LEU A 36 10.10 -3.11 -5.10
CA LEU A 36 9.04 -3.32 -4.11
C LEU A 36 8.95 -4.80 -3.71
N PHE A 37 9.10 -5.70 -4.68
CA PHE A 37 9.19 -7.14 -4.43
C PHE A 37 10.37 -7.51 -3.53
N ALA A 38 11.53 -6.86 -3.69
CA ALA A 38 12.69 -7.07 -2.81
C ALA A 38 12.40 -6.71 -1.34
N LEU A 39 11.43 -5.83 -1.08
CA LEU A 39 11.02 -5.45 0.27
C LEU A 39 9.93 -6.36 0.83
N LEU A 40 8.89 -6.65 0.04
CA LEU A 40 7.70 -7.39 0.51
C LEU A 40 7.83 -8.91 0.32
N GLY A 41 8.52 -9.36 -0.72
CA GLY A 41 8.54 -10.76 -1.15
C GLY A 41 7.13 -11.26 -1.51
N THR A 42 6.87 -12.52 -1.19
CA THR A 42 5.56 -13.19 -1.37
C THR A 42 4.73 -13.25 -0.09
N GLN A 43 5.04 -12.40 0.91
CA GLN A 43 4.39 -12.43 2.23
C GLN A 43 2.85 -12.28 2.17
N TYR A 44 2.34 -11.59 1.14
CA TYR A 44 0.92 -11.38 0.94
C TYR A 44 0.33 -12.24 -0.20
N GLY A 45 1.10 -13.20 -0.72
CA GLY A 45 0.73 -14.08 -1.84
C GLY A 45 1.46 -13.75 -3.14
N GLY A 46 1.02 -14.41 -4.22
CA GLY A 46 1.69 -14.43 -5.52
C GLY A 46 2.53 -15.70 -5.72
N ASP A 47 3.10 -15.85 -6.91
CA ASP A 47 3.91 -17.03 -7.28
C ASP A 47 5.41 -16.85 -6.99
N GLY A 48 5.84 -15.64 -6.60
CA GLY A 48 7.23 -15.29 -6.30
C GLY A 48 8.17 -15.31 -7.50
N THR A 49 7.65 -15.55 -8.71
CA THR A 49 8.42 -15.71 -9.93
C THR A 49 7.99 -14.68 -10.99
N THR A 50 6.68 -14.51 -11.18
CA THR A 50 6.09 -13.55 -12.12
C THR A 50 5.28 -12.48 -11.41
N THR A 51 4.62 -12.81 -10.30
CA THR A 51 3.76 -11.91 -9.54
C THR A 51 3.97 -12.01 -8.03
N PHE A 52 3.64 -10.91 -7.36
CA PHE A 52 3.53 -10.82 -5.91
C PHE A 52 2.29 -10.01 -5.57
N ASN A 53 1.74 -10.23 -4.38
CA ASN A 53 0.55 -9.50 -3.95
C ASN A 53 0.92 -8.38 -2.98
N LEU A 54 0.11 -7.32 -3.01
CA LEU A 54 0.15 -6.25 -2.03
C LEU A 54 -0.54 -6.67 -0.72
N PRO A 55 -0.30 -5.95 0.39
CA PRO A 55 -1.08 -6.11 1.60
C PRO A 55 -2.58 -5.89 1.33
N ASN A 56 -3.43 -6.69 1.96
CA ASN A 56 -4.86 -6.44 2.05
C ASN A 56 -5.17 -5.85 3.43
N LEU A 57 -5.11 -4.53 3.53
CA LEU A 57 -5.39 -3.80 4.75
C LEU A 57 -6.80 -3.22 4.65
N PRO A 58 -7.74 -3.67 5.49
CA PRO A 58 -9.08 -3.09 5.48
C PRO A 58 -9.00 -1.59 5.75
N ASP A 59 -9.85 -0.82 5.08
CA ASP A 59 -9.99 0.61 5.32
C ASP A 59 -10.23 0.84 6.82
N ALA A 60 -9.38 1.67 7.43
CA ALA A 60 -9.58 2.00 8.82
C ALA A 60 -10.82 2.89 8.92
N LYS A 61 -11.63 2.64 9.95
CA LYS A 61 -12.66 3.60 10.33
C LYS A 61 -11.96 4.61 11.22
N THR A 62 -12.04 5.91 10.89
CA THR A 62 -11.71 6.94 11.86
C THR A 62 -12.52 6.67 13.12
N HIS A 63 -11.89 6.79 14.31
CA HIS A 63 -12.62 6.65 15.57
C HIS A 63 -13.85 7.54 15.52
N ALA A 64 -15.04 6.94 15.66
CA ALA A 64 -16.28 7.68 15.64
C ALA A 64 -16.23 8.72 16.77
N VAL A 65 -16.40 10.00 16.41
CA VAL A 65 -16.71 11.02 17.42
C VAL A 65 -18.08 10.63 17.98
N ALA A 66 -18.19 10.48 19.30
CA ALA A 66 -19.43 10.05 19.95
C ALA A 66 -20.61 10.89 19.43
N GLY A 67 -21.57 10.24 18.77
CA GLY A 67 -22.77 10.88 18.20
C GLY A 67 -22.68 11.29 16.72
N LYS A 68 -21.62 10.94 15.98
CA LYS A 68 -21.55 11.11 14.53
C LYS A 68 -21.16 9.79 13.85
N ASP A 69 -22.17 9.05 13.38
CA ASP A 69 -22.02 7.73 12.72
C ASP A 69 -21.33 7.80 11.34
N THR A 70 -20.92 8.99 10.92
CA THR A 70 -20.19 9.23 9.67
C THR A 70 -18.68 9.17 9.93
N ALA A 71 -18.17 8.00 10.30
CA ALA A 71 -16.74 7.74 10.14
C ALA A 71 -16.45 7.76 8.63
N ALA A 72 -15.80 8.82 8.14
CA ALA A 72 -15.35 8.87 6.76
C ALA A 72 -14.38 7.69 6.55
N PRO A 73 -14.55 6.87 5.50
CA PRO A 73 -13.61 5.81 5.21
C PRO A 73 -12.23 6.44 4.97
N VAL A 74 -11.21 5.94 5.65
CA VAL A 74 -9.83 6.26 5.32
C VAL A 74 -9.19 5.05 4.68
N HIS A 75 -8.47 5.29 3.58
CA HIS A 75 -7.93 4.25 2.73
C HIS A 75 -6.44 4.05 3.01
N ASN A 76 -5.99 2.81 2.95
CA ASN A 76 -4.58 2.47 3.05
C ASN A 76 -3.98 2.41 1.63
N ILE A 77 -2.92 3.18 1.40
CA ILE A 77 -2.16 3.16 0.16
C ILE A 77 -0.68 2.84 0.44
N ILE A 78 -0.03 2.14 -0.48
CA ILE A 78 1.39 1.79 -0.43
C ILE A 78 2.16 2.48 -1.55
N ALA A 79 3.34 3.02 -1.24
CA ALA A 79 4.22 3.61 -2.22
C ALA A 79 4.82 2.53 -3.12
N VAL A 80 4.47 2.56 -4.41
CA VAL A 80 5.03 1.68 -5.44
C VAL A 80 6.16 2.35 -6.23
N ASN A 81 6.35 3.66 -6.02
CA ASN A 81 7.47 4.42 -6.52
C ASN A 81 8.02 5.30 -5.38
N GLY A 82 9.34 5.43 -5.29
CA GLY A 82 9.98 6.14 -4.20
C GLY A 82 11.44 5.71 -3.98
N MET A 83 12.06 6.27 -2.95
CA MET A 83 13.43 5.91 -2.59
C MET A 83 13.48 4.54 -1.92
N PHE A 84 14.37 3.66 -2.36
CA PHE A 84 14.56 2.37 -1.72
C PHE A 84 15.12 2.59 -0.30
N PRO A 85 14.50 2.00 0.75
CA PRO A 85 14.99 2.18 2.12
C PRO A 85 16.30 1.40 2.33
N SER A 86 17.44 2.08 2.18
CA SER A 86 18.75 1.53 2.54
C SER A 86 18.94 1.64 4.06
N ARG A 87 19.20 0.51 4.74
CA ARG A 87 19.68 0.55 6.12
C ARG A 87 21.09 1.19 6.12
N PRO A 88 21.36 2.19 6.99
CA PRO A 88 22.70 2.72 7.16
C PRO A 88 23.66 1.68 7.79
#